data_AF-A0A6P3JEA8-F1
#
_entry.id   AF-A0A6P3JEA8-F1
#
_cell.length_a   1.000
_cell.length_b   1.000
_cell.length_c   1.000
_cell.angle_alpha   90.00
_cell.angle_beta   90.00
_cell.angle_gamma   90.00
#
_symmetry.space_group_name_H-M   'P 1'
#
loop_
_entity.id
_entity.type
_entity.pdbx_description
1 polymer ?
#
loop_
_entity_poly.entity_id
_entity_poly.type
_entity_poly.pdbx_seq_one_letter_code
_entity_poly.pdbx_strand_id
1 'polypeptide(L)'
;MESPWARGHRSPRGQGLDTLCRAGAQWIGVPGELRGYAEAHRRHGRLPWAQLFMPTIALLRGGFRVPTILASFLHSPFLRPSLTESSLSESALTPVWPPVPGERPPSSMVPSILVSAARGSKLVIGGAGGELIISAVAQAIMNKLWLGFDLQAAIKAPILHVDSKGQVEFEPSFSQEVQKGLQDRGQEQNKRPFFLNVVQAVSQDGACVHAAADPRKGGEPSGY
;
A
#
# COMPACT_ATOMS: atom_id res chain seq x y z
N MET A 1 45.00 -36.17 -8.18
CA MET A 1 43.64 -35.84 -8.69
C MET A 1 43.26 -34.53 -8.04
N GLU A 2 43.52 -33.44 -8.75
CA GLU A 2 43.39 -32.07 -8.25
C GLU A 2 41.99 -31.54 -8.55
N SER A 3 41.40 -30.79 -7.60
CA SER A 3 40.08 -30.16 -7.71
C SER A 3 40.20 -28.78 -8.39
N PRO A 4 39.36 -28.42 -9.38
CA PRO A 4 39.65 -27.29 -10.29
C PRO A 4 39.26 -25.89 -9.78
N TRP A 5 38.89 -25.71 -8.51
CA TRP A 5 38.36 -24.42 -8.01
C TRP A 5 39.42 -23.47 -7.46
N ALA A 6 40.70 -23.85 -7.52
CA ALA A 6 41.82 -23.01 -7.10
C ALA A 6 42.62 -22.54 -8.32
N ARG A 7 42.22 -21.41 -8.94
CA ARG A 7 43.13 -20.47 -9.64
C ARG A 7 42.38 -19.17 -9.95
N GLY A 8 43.03 -18.06 -9.60
CA GLY A 8 42.39 -16.76 -9.46
C GLY A 8 42.21 -15.99 -10.77
N HIS A 9 41.29 -15.04 -10.71
CA HIS A 9 41.43 -13.76 -11.42
C HIS A 9 41.34 -12.65 -10.37
N ARG A 10 42.49 -12.02 -10.07
CA ARG A 10 42.54 -10.69 -9.47
C ARG A 10 42.39 -9.65 -10.58
N SER A 11 41.51 -8.68 -10.35
CA SER A 11 41.54 -7.36 -10.98
C SER A 11 41.41 -6.31 -9.85
N PRO A 12 42.03 -5.13 -9.97
CA PRO A 12 42.58 -4.40 -8.83
C PRO A 12 41.62 -3.42 -8.16
N ARG A 13 41.97 -3.12 -6.90
CA ARG A 13 41.43 -2.11 -5.97
C ARG A 13 40.81 -0.88 -6.65
N GLY A 14 39.59 -0.57 -6.22
CA GLY A 14 38.93 0.71 -6.47
C GLY A 14 37.67 0.89 -5.62
N GLN A 15 37.86 1.25 -4.34
CA GLN A 15 36.95 2.06 -3.50
C GLN A 15 35.61 1.47 -3.05
N GLY A 16 35.48 1.30 -1.72
CA GLY A 16 34.26 1.58 -0.95
C GLY A 16 33.18 0.50 -0.88
N LEU A 17 33.32 -0.47 0.03
CA LEU A 17 32.22 -1.35 0.47
C LEU A 17 31.45 -0.80 1.69
N ASP A 18 31.57 0.51 1.99
CA ASP A 18 31.12 1.11 3.26
C ASP A 18 29.80 1.90 3.18
N THR A 19 28.98 1.73 2.13
CA THR A 19 27.73 2.53 1.94
C THR A 19 26.45 1.71 1.77
N LEU A 20 26.45 0.42 2.10
CA LEU A 20 25.52 -0.51 1.46
C LEU A 20 24.07 -0.60 1.96
N CYS A 21 23.66 0.04 3.06
CA CYS A 21 22.23 0.25 3.37
C CYS A 21 22.10 1.17 4.60
N ARG A 22 21.70 2.43 4.42
CA ARG A 22 21.28 3.29 5.54
C ARG A 22 19.77 3.18 5.71
N ALA A 23 19.37 3.25 6.98
CA ALA A 23 18.05 3.01 7.50
C ALA A 23 17.49 4.22 8.29
N GLY A 24 16.18 4.53 8.21
CA GLY A 24 15.46 5.36 9.23
C GLY A 24 13.97 5.76 8.95
N ALA A 25 12.95 5.23 9.66
CA ALA A 25 11.47 5.50 9.60
C ALA A 25 11.03 5.93 10.96
N GLN A 26 10.06 6.83 10.92
CA GLN A 26 9.08 7.00 11.97
C GLN A 26 7.66 7.07 11.34
N TRP A 27 6.88 5.99 11.57
CA TRP A 27 5.39 5.79 11.46
C TRP A 27 4.77 5.89 10.04
N ILE A 28 3.80 5.07 9.56
CA ILE A 28 2.71 4.26 10.16
C ILE A 28 2.41 2.97 9.34
N GLY A 29 1.82 1.96 10.01
CA GLY A 29 1.45 0.58 9.63
C GLY A 29 1.36 0.11 8.17
N VAL A 30 2.29 -0.78 7.81
CA VAL A 30 2.38 -1.61 6.58
C VAL A 30 3.09 -2.91 7.03
N PRO A 31 2.90 -4.10 6.42
CA PRO A 31 3.09 -5.44 7.04
C PRO A 31 4.38 -5.74 7.82
N GLY A 32 5.43 -4.93 7.69
CA GLY A 32 6.57 -4.91 8.61
C GLY A 32 6.20 -4.64 10.07
N GLU A 33 5.09 -3.96 10.35
CA GLU A 33 4.60 -3.72 11.71
C GLU A 33 4.27 -5.03 12.44
N LEU A 34 3.62 -5.98 11.78
CA LEU A 34 3.33 -7.29 12.38
C LEU A 34 4.60 -8.08 12.69
N ARG A 35 5.61 -8.00 11.82
CA ARG A 35 6.94 -8.59 12.11
C ARG A 35 7.65 -7.84 13.23
N GLY A 36 7.54 -6.52 13.26
CA GLY A 36 8.09 -5.68 14.32
C GLY A 36 7.48 -6.04 15.68
N TYR A 37 6.16 -6.19 15.76
CA TYR A 37 5.48 -6.65 16.96
C TYR A 37 5.82 -8.10 17.30
N ALA A 38 5.91 -9.00 16.32
CA ALA A 38 6.32 -10.38 16.57
C ALA A 38 7.74 -10.46 17.14
N GLU A 39 8.68 -9.66 16.62
CA GLU A 39 10.06 -9.61 17.11
C GLU A 39 10.16 -8.94 18.49
N ALA A 40 9.44 -7.83 18.71
CA ALA A 40 9.35 -7.20 20.03
C ALA A 40 8.77 -8.15 21.08
N HIS A 41 7.74 -8.91 20.70
CA HIS A 41 7.16 -9.94 21.54
C HIS A 41 8.09 -11.13 21.76
N ARG A 42 8.87 -11.54 20.76
CA ARG A 42 9.89 -12.58 20.95
C ARG A 42 10.95 -12.15 21.98
N ARG A 43 11.34 -10.87 21.99
CA ARG A 43 12.36 -10.32 22.90
C ARG A 43 11.83 -10.01 24.30
N HIS A 44 10.58 -9.57 24.41
CA HIS A 44 10.05 -8.98 25.64
C HIS A 44 8.64 -9.45 26.03
N GLY A 45 8.00 -10.28 25.21
CA GLY A 45 6.65 -10.77 25.44
C GLY A 45 6.57 -11.71 26.64
N ARG A 46 5.50 -11.56 27.42
CA ARG A 46 5.22 -12.37 28.61
C ARG A 46 4.02 -13.29 28.45
N LEU A 47 3.15 -12.99 27.49
CA LEU A 47 1.97 -13.80 27.17
C LEU A 47 2.22 -14.62 25.91
N PRO A 48 1.51 -15.73 25.68
CA PRO A 48 1.57 -16.43 24.40
C PRO A 48 1.09 -15.54 23.25
N TRP A 49 1.88 -15.45 22.18
CA TRP A 49 1.62 -14.55 21.04
C TRP A 49 0.20 -14.67 20.51
N ALA A 50 -0.31 -15.89 20.35
CA ALA A 50 -1.66 -16.15 19.86
C ALA A 50 -2.74 -15.51 20.76
N GLN A 51 -2.57 -15.52 22.09
CA GLN A 51 -3.57 -14.98 23.03
C GLN A 51 -3.79 -13.48 22.88
N LEU A 52 -2.79 -12.75 22.37
CA LEU A 52 -2.91 -11.31 22.13
C LEU A 52 -3.94 -10.98 21.05
N PHE A 53 -4.16 -11.88 20.09
CA PHE A 53 -5.03 -11.65 18.94
C PHE A 53 -6.38 -12.35 19.04
N MET A 54 -6.49 -13.41 19.85
CA MET A 54 -7.72 -14.21 19.95
C MET A 54 -8.98 -13.38 20.27
N PRO A 55 -8.95 -12.39 21.20
CA PRO A 55 -10.13 -11.54 21.45
C PRO A 55 -10.53 -10.72 20.22
N THR A 56 -9.58 -10.11 19.52
CA THR A 56 -9.82 -9.33 18.31
C THR A 56 -10.32 -10.20 17.17
N ILE A 57 -9.75 -11.40 16.98
CA ILE A 57 -10.19 -12.37 15.97
C ILE A 57 -11.63 -12.80 16.26
N ALA A 58 -11.98 -13.07 17.53
CA ALA A 58 -13.33 -13.42 17.93
C ALA A 58 -14.32 -12.28 17.64
N LEU A 59 -13.93 -11.04 17.98
CA LEU A 59 -14.73 -9.84 17.72
C LEU A 59 -14.93 -9.59 16.22
N LEU A 60 -13.90 -9.76 15.40
CA LEU A 60 -13.98 -9.60 13.95
C LEU A 60 -14.80 -10.72 13.27
N ARG A 61 -14.76 -11.95 13.81
CA ARG A 61 -15.57 -13.08 13.30
C ARG A 61 -17.03 -13.00 13.72
N GLY A 62 -17.30 -12.56 14.95
CA GLY A 62 -18.65 -12.41 15.49
C GLY A 62 -19.35 -11.11 15.06
N GLY A 63 -18.61 -10.18 14.48
CA GLY A 63 -19.07 -8.82 14.24
C GLY A 63 -19.04 -7.98 15.51
N PHE A 64 -19.00 -6.67 15.35
CA PHE A 64 -19.12 -5.74 16.46
C PHE A 64 -20.30 -4.81 16.24
N ARG A 65 -20.97 -4.42 17.33
CA ARG A 65 -22.00 -3.38 17.27
C ARG A 65 -21.32 -2.08 16.90
N VAL A 66 -21.79 -1.44 15.82
CA VAL A 66 -21.38 -0.07 15.45
C VAL A 66 -21.58 0.82 16.67
N PRO A 67 -20.50 1.34 17.29
CA PRO A 67 -20.62 2.18 18.47
C PRO A 67 -21.40 3.45 18.14
N THR A 68 -22.17 3.99 19.08
CA THR A 68 -23.01 5.17 18.86
C THR A 68 -22.22 6.33 18.24
N ILE A 69 -20.97 6.51 18.64
CA ILE A 69 -20.08 7.53 18.07
C ILE A 69 -19.78 7.28 16.57
N LEU A 70 -19.48 6.03 16.19
CA LEU A 70 -19.25 5.67 14.79
C LEU A 70 -20.54 5.80 13.99
N ALA A 71 -21.68 5.41 14.56
CA ALA A 71 -22.97 5.66 13.96
C ALA A 71 -23.20 7.17 13.76
N SER A 72 -22.94 8.02 14.75
CA SER A 72 -23.06 9.48 14.62
C SER A 72 -22.14 10.04 13.53
N PHE A 73 -20.92 9.52 13.38
CA PHE A 73 -20.02 9.91 12.28
C PHE A 73 -20.53 9.48 10.90
N LEU A 74 -21.07 8.26 10.78
CA LEU A 74 -21.70 7.79 9.54
C LEU A 74 -22.94 8.61 9.16
N HIS A 75 -23.63 9.18 10.15
CA HIS A 75 -24.78 10.07 9.95
C HIS A 75 -24.41 11.56 9.89
N SER A 76 -23.12 11.91 10.02
CA SER A 76 -22.68 13.31 10.01
C SER A 76 -22.92 13.94 8.63
N PRO A 77 -23.59 15.09 8.55
CA PRO A 77 -23.88 15.76 7.27
C PRO A 77 -22.61 16.18 6.50
N PHE A 78 -21.46 16.26 7.19
CA PHE A 78 -20.17 16.54 6.57
C PHE A 78 -19.57 15.32 5.83
N LEU A 79 -19.72 14.12 6.39
CA LEU A 79 -19.12 12.90 5.84
C LEU A 79 -20.10 12.12 4.96
N ARG A 80 -21.40 12.25 5.23
CA ARG A 80 -22.46 11.51 4.55
C ARG A 80 -22.44 11.68 3.03
N PRO A 81 -22.27 12.88 2.44
CA PRO A 81 -22.20 13.04 0.98
C PRO A 81 -21.04 12.23 0.38
N SER A 82 -19.84 12.34 0.96
CA SER A 82 -18.67 11.61 0.50
C SER A 82 -18.76 10.10 0.69
N LEU A 83 -19.45 9.63 1.73
CA LEU A 83 -19.68 8.20 1.96
C LEU A 83 -20.74 7.62 0.99
N THR A 84 -21.78 8.41 0.70
CA THR A 84 -22.90 7.98 -0.15
C THR A 84 -22.56 8.03 -1.64
N GLU A 85 -21.66 8.93 -2.05
CA GLU A 85 -21.15 9.03 -3.44
C GLU A 85 -19.93 8.11 -3.70
N SER A 86 -19.46 7.36 -2.70
CA SER A 86 -18.29 6.48 -2.86
C SER A 86 -18.68 5.10 -3.38
N SER A 87 -17.76 4.40 -4.03
CA SER A 87 -17.95 2.98 -4.39
C SER A 87 -18.26 2.03 -3.22
N LEU A 88 -18.11 2.48 -1.96
CA LEU A 88 -18.47 1.71 -0.77
C LEU A 88 -19.99 1.65 -0.51
N SER A 89 -20.77 2.62 -0.98
CA SER A 89 -22.24 2.64 -0.87
C SER A 89 -22.92 1.95 -2.06
N GLU A 90 -22.27 1.93 -3.23
CA GLU A 90 -22.81 1.37 -4.49
C GLU A 90 -22.51 -0.13 -4.70
N SER A 91 -21.75 -0.76 -3.79
CA SER A 91 -21.43 -2.17 -3.92
C SER A 91 -22.69 -3.03 -3.81
N ALA A 92 -22.91 -3.89 -4.82
CA ALA A 92 -23.95 -4.92 -4.85
C ALA A 92 -23.88 -5.92 -3.67
N LEU A 93 -22.87 -5.83 -2.81
CA LEU A 93 -22.66 -6.65 -1.63
C LEU A 93 -23.27 -6.06 -0.34
N THR A 94 -23.79 -4.83 -0.37
CA THR A 94 -24.50 -4.21 0.77
C THR A 94 -25.87 -3.70 0.30
N PRO A 95 -26.90 -4.57 0.23
CA PRO A 95 -28.23 -4.18 -0.25
C PRO A 95 -28.99 -3.22 0.69
N VAL A 96 -28.44 -2.94 1.88
CA VAL A 96 -29.05 -2.07 2.89
C VAL A 96 -28.00 -1.08 3.40
N TRP A 97 -28.30 0.21 3.27
CA TRP A 97 -27.54 1.28 3.92
C TRP A 97 -28.41 1.90 5.03
N PRO A 98 -27.91 2.04 6.27
CA PRO A 98 -26.55 1.75 6.75
C PRO A 98 -26.29 0.26 7.01
N PRO A 99 -25.01 -0.16 7.15
CA PRO A 99 -24.63 -1.55 7.43
C PRO A 99 -25.30 -2.09 8.69
N VAL A 100 -25.73 -3.35 8.69
CA VAL A 100 -26.29 -4.00 9.88
C VAL A 100 -25.19 -4.62 10.76
N PRO A 101 -25.42 -4.80 12.07
CA PRO A 101 -24.44 -5.46 12.94
C PRO A 101 -24.03 -6.84 12.42
N GLY A 102 -22.71 -7.07 12.31
CA GLY A 102 -22.15 -8.32 11.78
C GLY A 102 -21.81 -8.29 10.29
N GLU A 103 -22.27 -7.27 9.55
CA GLU A 103 -21.87 -7.10 8.15
C GLU A 103 -20.41 -6.66 8.01
N ARG A 104 -19.81 -7.09 6.91
CA ARG A 104 -18.47 -6.68 6.48
C ARG A 104 -18.63 -5.87 5.20
N PRO A 105 -18.66 -4.53 5.28
CA PRO A 105 -18.78 -3.72 4.08
C PRO A 105 -17.59 -3.96 3.16
N PRO A 106 -17.75 -3.76 1.84
CA PRO A 106 -16.65 -3.84 0.88
C PRO A 106 -15.50 -2.92 1.31
N SER A 107 -14.28 -3.27 0.88
CA SER A 107 -13.10 -2.46 1.14
C SER A 107 -12.20 -2.43 -0.08
N SER A 108 -11.68 -1.25 -0.39
CA SER A 108 -10.67 -1.04 -1.44
C SER A 108 -9.25 -1.33 -0.95
N MET A 109 -9.07 -1.80 0.29
CA MET A 109 -7.76 -2.16 0.82
C MET A 109 -7.13 -3.32 0.05
N VAL A 110 -5.91 -3.12 -0.44
CA VAL A 110 -5.11 -4.15 -1.15
C VAL A 110 -3.71 -4.31 -0.55
N PRO A 111 -3.57 -4.73 0.73
CA PRO A 111 -2.27 -5.10 1.28
C PRO A 111 -1.73 -6.34 0.55
N SER A 112 -0.59 -6.19 -0.12
CA SER A 112 -0.08 -7.17 -1.07
C SER A 112 1.38 -7.55 -0.77
N ILE A 113 1.69 -8.84 -0.96
CA ILE A 113 3.05 -9.37 -0.88
C ILE A 113 3.33 -10.15 -2.17
N LEU A 114 4.30 -9.67 -2.95
CA LEU A 114 4.77 -10.32 -4.17
C LEU A 114 6.10 -11.01 -3.86
N VAL A 115 6.24 -12.26 -4.29
CA VAL A 115 7.44 -13.06 -4.09
C VAL A 115 7.87 -13.66 -5.43
N SER A 116 9.09 -13.36 -5.87
CA SER A 116 9.69 -13.99 -7.05
C SER A 116 10.46 -15.24 -6.63
N ALA A 117 9.93 -16.42 -6.95
CA ALA A 117 10.64 -17.68 -6.69
C ALA A 117 11.95 -17.77 -7.51
N ALA A 118 11.96 -17.24 -8.72
CA ALA A 118 13.12 -17.29 -9.62
C ALA A 118 14.25 -16.34 -9.21
N ARG A 119 13.92 -15.13 -8.73
CA ARG A 119 14.91 -14.10 -8.39
C ARG A 119 15.16 -13.95 -6.89
N GLY A 120 14.34 -14.58 -6.05
CA GLY A 120 14.34 -14.40 -4.60
C GLY A 120 13.87 -13.01 -4.15
N SER A 121 13.48 -12.13 -5.07
CA SER A 121 13.03 -10.77 -4.76
C SER A 121 11.63 -10.75 -4.17
N LYS A 122 11.36 -9.75 -3.33
CA LYS A 122 10.09 -9.59 -2.63
C LYS A 122 9.64 -8.15 -2.67
N LEU A 123 8.34 -7.92 -2.74
CA LEU A 123 7.75 -6.59 -2.60
C LEU A 123 6.56 -6.69 -1.65
N VAL A 124 6.59 -5.91 -0.59
CA VAL A 124 5.47 -5.71 0.32
C VAL A 124 4.93 -4.31 0.06
N ILE A 125 3.66 -4.18 -0.25
CA ILE A 125 3.07 -2.90 -0.66
C ILE A 125 1.62 -2.79 -0.21
N GLY A 126 1.19 -1.58 0.13
CA GLY A 126 -0.20 -1.27 0.44
C GLY A 126 -0.43 0.24 0.38
N GLY A 127 -1.68 0.66 0.59
CA GLY A 127 -2.00 2.07 0.53
C GLY A 127 -3.27 2.48 1.27
N ALA A 128 -3.49 3.79 1.29
CA ALA A 128 -4.65 4.47 1.85
C ALA A 128 -5.21 5.50 0.84
N GLY A 129 -6.48 5.89 0.98
CA GLY A 129 -7.14 6.83 0.04
C GLY A 129 -8.51 6.38 -0.47
N GLY A 130 -9.24 5.54 0.27
CA GLY A 130 -10.54 5.04 -0.18
C GLY A 130 -10.44 4.23 -1.46
N GLU A 131 -11.27 4.54 -2.45
CA GLU A 131 -11.26 3.86 -3.76
C GLU A 131 -9.98 4.06 -4.57
N LEU A 132 -9.22 5.12 -4.30
CA LEU A 132 -7.93 5.37 -4.95
C LEU A 132 -6.87 4.31 -4.59
N ILE A 133 -7.06 3.54 -3.50
CA ILE A 133 -6.08 2.56 -3.01
C ILE A 133 -5.73 1.54 -4.10
N ILE A 134 -6.74 1.02 -4.80
CA ILE A 134 -6.54 -0.02 -5.82
C ILE A 134 -5.69 0.52 -6.96
N SER A 135 -6.08 1.67 -7.51
CA SER A 135 -5.36 2.33 -8.62
C SER A 135 -3.94 2.73 -8.23
N ALA A 136 -3.76 3.27 -7.02
CA ALA A 136 -2.45 3.71 -6.52
C ALA A 136 -1.48 2.53 -6.36
N VAL A 137 -1.91 1.46 -5.70
CA VAL A 137 -1.09 0.27 -5.50
C VAL A 137 -0.80 -0.43 -6.84
N ALA A 138 -1.79 -0.56 -7.72
CA ALA A 138 -1.59 -1.16 -9.03
C ALA A 138 -0.58 -0.39 -9.87
N GLN A 139 -0.72 0.94 -9.97
CA GLN A 139 0.22 1.78 -10.73
C GLN A 139 1.62 1.78 -10.12
N ALA A 140 1.77 1.81 -8.80
CA ALA A 140 3.07 1.70 -8.15
C ALA A 140 3.75 0.34 -8.47
N ILE A 141 3.00 -0.77 -8.47
CA ILE A 141 3.52 -2.08 -8.88
C ILE A 141 3.93 -2.07 -10.35
N MET A 142 3.10 -1.54 -11.26
CA MET A 142 3.42 -1.43 -12.70
C MET A 142 4.68 -0.58 -12.94
N ASN A 143 4.78 0.57 -12.28
CA ASN A 143 5.95 1.46 -12.39
C ASN A 143 7.24 0.74 -11.96
N LYS A 144 7.20 0.01 -10.84
CA LYS A 144 8.37 -0.73 -10.34
C LYS A 144 8.71 -1.95 -11.20
N LEU A 145 7.73 -2.77 -11.56
CA LEU A 145 7.98 -4.08 -12.18
C LEU A 145 8.04 -4.03 -13.71
N TRP A 146 7.25 -3.17 -14.35
CA TRP A 146 7.17 -3.10 -15.81
C TRP A 146 7.98 -1.93 -16.37
N LEU A 147 7.90 -0.75 -15.75
CA LEU A 147 8.62 0.44 -16.22
C LEU A 147 10.02 0.58 -15.61
N GLY A 148 10.38 -0.30 -14.67
CA GLY A 148 11.73 -0.37 -14.10
C GLY A 148 12.09 0.78 -13.17
N PHE A 149 11.12 1.52 -12.63
CA PHE A 149 11.38 2.62 -11.72
C PHE A 149 11.98 2.10 -10.40
N ASP A 150 12.77 2.92 -9.71
CA ASP A 150 13.10 2.66 -8.32
C ASP A 150 11.84 2.76 -7.44
N LEU A 151 11.90 2.22 -6.22
CA LEU A 151 10.72 2.09 -5.37
C LEU A 151 10.12 3.47 -4.98
N GLN A 152 10.95 4.48 -4.74
CA GLN A 152 10.49 5.82 -4.37
C GLN A 152 9.87 6.52 -5.57
N ALA A 153 10.51 6.44 -6.74
CA ALA A 153 9.99 6.99 -7.99
C ALA A 153 8.67 6.32 -8.39
N ALA A 154 8.56 5.00 -8.22
CA ALA A 154 7.35 4.23 -8.53
C ALA A 154 6.13 4.69 -7.71
N ILE A 155 6.34 5.00 -6.43
CA ILE A 155 5.31 5.53 -5.52
C ILE A 155 5.02 7.00 -5.77
N LYS A 156 6.06 7.82 -6.02
CA LYS A 156 5.92 9.27 -6.22
C LYS A 156 5.24 9.61 -7.55
N ALA A 157 5.31 8.74 -8.55
CA ALA A 157 4.70 8.97 -9.85
C ALA A 157 3.21 9.35 -9.71
N PRO A 158 2.71 10.32 -10.49
CA PRO A 158 1.32 10.71 -10.43
C PRO A 158 0.43 9.58 -10.96
N ILE A 159 -0.74 9.42 -10.36
CA ILE A 159 -1.68 8.35 -10.73
C ILE A 159 -2.91 8.90 -11.43
N LEU A 160 -3.59 8.02 -12.17
CA LEU A 160 -4.98 8.20 -12.60
C LEU A 160 -5.89 7.22 -11.86
N HIS A 161 -7.17 7.52 -11.76
CA HIS A 161 -8.20 6.65 -11.23
C HIS A 161 -9.43 6.71 -12.14
N VAL A 162 -10.21 5.62 -12.19
CA VAL A 162 -11.51 5.61 -12.86
C VAL A 162 -12.56 5.39 -11.79
N ASP A 163 -13.46 6.36 -11.63
CA ASP A 163 -14.50 6.32 -10.61
C ASP A 163 -15.61 5.31 -10.95
N SER A 164 -16.58 5.13 -10.05
CA SER A 164 -17.69 4.18 -10.24
C SER A 164 -18.60 4.53 -11.42
N LYS A 165 -18.55 5.78 -11.91
CA LYS A 165 -19.31 6.28 -13.06
C LYS A 165 -18.53 6.14 -14.37
N GLY A 166 -17.32 5.57 -14.33
CA GLY A 166 -16.47 5.36 -15.49
C GLY A 166 -15.70 6.61 -15.92
N GLN A 167 -15.66 7.67 -15.11
CA GLN A 167 -14.96 8.91 -15.43
C GLN A 167 -13.53 8.84 -14.91
N VAL A 168 -12.60 9.40 -15.68
CA VAL A 168 -11.18 9.40 -15.34
C VAL A 168 -10.85 10.62 -14.48
N GLU A 169 -10.22 10.37 -13.35
CA GLU A 169 -9.69 11.37 -12.43
C GLU A 169 -8.17 11.31 -12.42
N PHE A 170 -7.52 12.46 -12.34
CA PHE A 170 -6.06 12.55 -12.39
C PHE A 170 -5.51 13.30 -11.19
N GLU A 171 -4.30 12.93 -10.78
CA GLU A 171 -3.51 13.81 -9.93
C GLU A 171 -3.16 15.13 -10.65
N PRO A 172 -3.02 16.26 -9.92
CA PRO A 172 -2.73 17.56 -10.54
C PRO A 172 -1.47 17.60 -11.41
N SER A 173 -0.47 16.78 -11.09
CA SER A 173 0.80 16.70 -11.82
C SER A 173 0.82 15.65 -12.94
N PHE A 174 -0.32 15.02 -13.23
CA PHE A 174 -0.40 13.99 -14.28
C PHE A 174 -0.18 14.58 -15.68
N SER A 175 0.37 13.79 -16.59
CA SER A 175 0.72 14.25 -17.95
C SER A 175 -0.50 14.78 -18.72
N GLN A 176 -0.41 16.02 -19.19
CA GLN A 176 -1.45 16.66 -20.02
C GLN A 176 -1.58 16.00 -21.40
N GLU A 177 -0.48 15.47 -21.93
CA GLU A 177 -0.50 14.72 -23.19
C GLU A 177 -1.33 13.45 -23.07
N VAL A 178 -1.16 12.71 -21.96
CA VAL A 178 -1.95 11.49 -21.70
C VAL A 178 -3.42 11.83 -21.43
N GLN A 179 -3.68 12.89 -20.66
CA GLN A 179 -5.04 13.38 -20.42
C GLN A 179 -5.77 13.69 -21.73
N LYS A 180 -5.13 14.45 -22.63
CA LYS A 180 -5.67 14.76 -23.95
C LYS A 180 -5.87 13.50 -24.79
N GLY A 181 -4.88 12.61 -24.81
CA GLY A 181 -4.98 11.34 -25.55
C GLY A 181 -6.14 10.45 -25.08
N LEU A 182 -6.52 10.51 -23.81
CA LEU A 182 -7.70 9.81 -23.28
C LEU A 182 -9.00 10.52 -23.68
N GLN A 183 -9.05 11.86 -23.62
CA GLN A 183 -10.20 12.65 -24.08
C GLN A 183 -10.47 12.42 -25.58
N ASP A 184 -9.42 12.42 -26.41
CA ASP A 184 -9.52 12.17 -27.85
C ASP A 184 -10.05 10.76 -28.17
N ARG A 185 -9.94 9.82 -27.21
CA ARG A 185 -10.50 8.46 -27.28
C ARG A 185 -11.89 8.34 -26.65
N GLY A 186 -12.52 9.46 -26.30
CA GLY A 186 -13.88 9.52 -25.75
C GLY A 186 -13.98 9.27 -24.25
N GLN A 187 -12.87 9.32 -23.50
CA GLN A 187 -12.92 9.18 -22.05
C GLN A 187 -13.39 10.49 -21.40
N GLU A 188 -14.41 10.39 -20.56
CA GLU A 188 -14.90 11.51 -19.75
C GLU A 188 -13.98 11.75 -18.54
N GLN A 189 -13.83 13.01 -18.13
CA GLN A 189 -12.98 13.37 -17.00
C GLN A 189 -13.80 13.98 -15.88
N ASN A 190 -13.47 13.58 -14.66
CA ASN A 190 -14.02 14.16 -13.45
C ASN A 190 -12.93 14.91 -12.67
N LYS A 191 -13.33 15.97 -11.98
CA LYS A 191 -12.44 16.70 -11.05
C LYS A 191 -12.82 16.37 -9.62
N ARG A 192 -12.03 15.50 -9.00
CA ARG A 192 -12.13 15.24 -7.56
C ARG A 192 -11.62 16.45 -6.77
N PRO A 193 -12.42 17.06 -5.88
CA PRO A 193 -11.98 18.19 -5.06
C PRO A 193 -10.79 17.87 -4.15
N PHE A 194 -10.68 16.61 -3.71
CA PHE A 194 -9.59 16.14 -2.86
C PHE A 194 -9.04 14.81 -3.38
N PHE A 195 -7.86 14.86 -4.00
CA PHE A 195 -7.17 13.70 -4.56
C PHE A 195 -5.96 13.33 -3.69
N LEU A 196 -6.20 12.53 -2.64
CA LEU A 196 -5.13 12.03 -1.76
C LEU A 196 -5.13 10.51 -1.72
N ASN A 197 -4.09 9.92 -2.29
CA ASN A 197 -3.71 8.53 -2.11
C ASN A 197 -2.32 8.48 -1.47
N VAL A 198 -2.03 7.34 -0.84
CA VAL A 198 -0.77 7.11 -0.16
C VAL A 198 -0.36 5.67 -0.39
N VAL A 199 0.82 5.44 -0.93
CA VAL A 199 1.40 4.09 -1.06
C VAL A 199 2.65 3.97 -0.20
N GLN A 200 2.79 2.83 0.46
CA GLN A 200 3.96 2.52 1.26
C GLN A 200 4.45 1.15 0.86
N ALA A 201 5.77 0.99 0.72
CA ALA A 201 6.32 -0.27 0.27
C ALA A 201 7.72 -0.56 0.81
N VAL A 202 8.03 -1.87 0.86
CA VAL A 202 9.37 -2.40 1.09
C VAL A 202 9.65 -3.42 0.00
N SER A 203 10.72 -3.22 -0.77
CA SER A 203 11.24 -4.20 -1.72
C SER A 203 12.55 -4.80 -1.22
N GLN A 204 12.74 -6.09 -1.46
CA GLN A 204 13.98 -6.80 -1.21
C GLN A 204 14.49 -7.38 -2.53
N ASP A 205 15.72 -7.02 -2.90
CA ASP A 205 16.41 -7.55 -4.07
C ASP A 205 17.74 -8.16 -3.58
N GLY A 206 17.79 -9.49 -3.47
CA GLY A 206 18.91 -10.20 -2.85
C GLY A 206 19.10 -9.81 -1.38
N ALA A 207 20.28 -9.29 -1.04
CA ALA A 207 20.60 -8.81 0.30
C ALA A 207 20.11 -7.37 0.57
N CYS A 208 19.81 -6.60 -0.49
CA CYS A 208 19.42 -5.21 -0.36
C CYS A 208 17.93 -5.08 -0.04
N VAL A 209 17.61 -4.20 0.91
CA VAL A 209 16.24 -3.84 1.28
C VAL A 209 16.04 -2.35 1.02
N HIS A 210 15.04 -2.02 0.21
CA HIS A 210 14.64 -0.65 -0.08
C HIS A 210 13.24 -0.44 0.49
N ALA A 211 13.05 0.66 1.21
CA ALA A 211 11.76 1.04 1.74
C ALA A 211 11.46 2.46 1.26
N ALA A 212 10.19 2.72 0.97
CA ALA A 212 9.74 3.96 0.38
C ALA A 212 8.39 4.36 0.98
N ALA A 213 8.28 5.65 1.26
CA ALA A 213 7.09 6.25 1.81
C ALA A 213 6.55 7.33 0.87
N ASP A 214 5.22 7.39 0.75
CA ASP A 214 4.58 8.38 -0.10
C ASP A 214 4.81 9.80 0.42
N PRO A 215 5.42 10.69 -0.37
CA PRO A 215 5.60 12.09 0.02
C PRO A 215 4.27 12.83 0.18
N ARG A 216 3.17 12.34 -0.41
CA ARG A 216 1.83 12.96 -0.31
C ARG A 216 1.32 13.06 1.13
N LYS A 217 1.82 12.21 2.04
CA LYS A 217 1.47 12.23 3.47
C LYS A 217 2.68 12.47 4.38
N GLY A 218 3.87 12.75 3.82
CA GLY A 218 5.07 13.10 4.57
C GLY A 218 5.62 12.01 5.49
N GLY A 219 5.40 10.74 5.16
CA GLY A 219 6.01 9.62 5.89
C GLY A 219 7.44 9.35 5.44
N GLU A 220 8.24 8.67 6.26
CA GLU A 220 9.63 8.30 5.96
C GLU A 220 9.96 6.84 6.39
N PRO A 221 10.82 6.08 5.67
CA PRO A 221 11.07 4.63 5.87
C PRO A 221 12.34 4.18 6.68
N SER A 222 12.28 3.13 7.55
CA SER A 222 13.37 2.65 8.47
C SER A 222 13.88 1.26 8.20
N GLY A 223 15.13 1.03 8.62
CA GLY A 223 15.69 -0.30 8.85
C GLY A 223 16.76 -0.32 9.95
N TYR A 224 17.66 -1.29 9.86
CA TYR A 224 18.96 -1.37 10.52
C TYR A 224 19.85 -2.32 9.71
#